data_AF-A0A162RDX1-F1
#
_entry.id   AF-A0A162RDX1-F1
#
_cell.length_a   1.000
_cell.length_b   1.000
_cell.length_c   1.000
_cell.angle_alpha   90.00
_cell.angle_beta   90.00
_cell.angle_gamma   90.00
#
_symmetry.space_group_name_H-M   'P 1'
#
loop_
_entity.id
_entity.type
_entity.pdbx_description
1 polymer ?
#
loop_
_entity_poly.entity_id
_entity_poly.type
_entity_poly.pdbx_seq_one_letter_code
_entity_poly.pdbx_strand_id
1 'polypeptide(L)'
;SIYDEPEPKVVIIESPTKLEEQVYIAQKYANETLEEGKTHVNGWVQKYQELENQVTTEINSTIDKDEEIFPNVVYVGVAALAGTIIARNRNIVLRFLTSTTLAVGASYYLLPKTTHNVAVQLEKLERRYPQLQAAHQSVN
;
A
#
# COMPACT_ATOMS: atom_id res chain seq x y z
N SER A 1 3.67 -35.94 -76.88
CA SER A 1 3.31 -35.81 -75.45
C SER A 1 2.07 -34.94 -75.40
N ILE A 2 0.93 -35.48 -74.98
CA ILE A 2 -0.39 -34.82 -74.90
C ILE A 2 -0.53 -34.24 -73.49
N TYR A 3 0.37 -33.33 -73.10
CA TYR A 3 0.25 -32.66 -71.82
C TYR A 3 0.26 -31.17 -72.07
N ASP A 4 -0.88 -30.55 -71.83
CA ASP A 4 -0.96 -29.11 -71.62
C ASP A 4 0.01 -28.75 -70.49
N GLU A 5 0.88 -27.78 -70.75
CA GLU A 5 1.74 -27.22 -69.71
C GLU A 5 0.82 -26.64 -68.61
N PRO A 6 1.03 -26.97 -67.33
CA PRO A 6 0.14 -26.50 -66.28
C PRO A 6 0.20 -24.97 -66.22
N GLU A 7 -0.94 -24.33 -66.47
CA GLU A 7 -1.03 -22.87 -66.46
C GLU A 7 -0.45 -22.29 -65.16
N PRO A 8 0.39 -21.25 -65.23
CA PRO A 8 1.08 -20.73 -64.06
C PRO A 8 0.07 -20.23 -63.04
N LYS A 9 0.03 -20.91 -61.88
CA LYS A 9 -0.86 -20.57 -60.77
C LYS A 9 -0.40 -19.24 -60.17
N VAL A 10 -1.04 -18.14 -60.60
CA VAL A 10 -0.78 -16.79 -60.10
C VAL A 10 -1.19 -16.75 -58.62
N VAL A 11 -0.21 -16.87 -57.74
CA VAL A 11 -0.40 -16.60 -56.30
C VAL A 11 -0.40 -15.09 -56.15
N ILE A 12 -1.59 -14.52 -55.94
CA ILE A 12 -1.73 -13.10 -55.61
C ILE A 12 -1.18 -12.94 -54.19
N ILE A 13 0.07 -12.53 -54.11
CA ILE A 13 0.67 -12.09 -52.85
C ILE A 13 0.17 -10.66 -52.66
N GLU A 14 -0.88 -10.51 -51.86
CA GLU A 14 -1.37 -9.19 -51.43
C GLU A 14 -0.22 -8.47 -50.73
N SER A 15 0.44 -7.60 -51.48
CA SER A 15 1.53 -6.79 -50.96
C SER A 15 0.89 -5.77 -50.04
N PRO A 16 1.28 -5.71 -48.75
CA PRO A 16 0.63 -4.83 -47.80
C PRO A 16 0.65 -3.42 -48.35
N THR A 17 -0.54 -2.84 -48.49
CA THR A 17 -0.63 -1.46 -48.96
C THR A 17 -0.08 -0.54 -47.88
N LYS A 18 0.51 0.59 -48.28
CA LYS A 18 1.09 1.57 -47.34
C LYS A 18 0.11 2.03 -46.24
N LEU A 19 -1.19 1.92 -46.50
CA LEU A 19 -2.25 2.21 -45.54
C LEU A 19 -2.42 1.10 -44.50
N GLU A 20 -2.34 -0.17 -44.88
CA GLU A 20 -2.41 -1.30 -43.95
C GLU A 20 -1.20 -1.31 -42.99
N GLU A 21 -0.02 -0.97 -43.50
CA GLU A 21 1.19 -0.82 -42.66
C GLU A 21 1.00 0.28 -41.60
N GLN A 22 0.39 1.41 -41.98
CA GLN A 22 0.13 2.51 -41.04
C GLN A 22 -0.94 2.16 -40.00
N VAL A 23 -2.02 1.47 -40.41
CA VAL A 23 -3.05 0.98 -39.47
C VAL A 23 -2.45 -0.03 -38.50
N TYR A 24 -1.59 -0.92 -38.99
CA TYR A 24 -0.88 -1.89 -38.16
C TYR A 24 0.06 -1.21 -37.13
N ILE A 25 0.84 -0.22 -37.57
CA ILE A 25 1.71 0.56 -36.66
C ILE A 25 0.87 1.33 -35.63
N ALA A 26 -0.25 1.93 -36.04
CA ALA A 26 -1.13 2.66 -35.14
C ALA A 26 -1.75 1.76 -34.07
N GLN A 27 -2.26 0.58 -34.46
CA GLN A 27 -2.79 -0.40 -33.51
C GLN A 27 -1.70 -0.92 -32.57
N LYS A 28 -0.50 -1.18 -33.09
CA LYS A 28 0.63 -1.64 -32.28
C LYS A 28 1.01 -0.61 -31.22
N TYR A 29 1.17 0.66 -31.59
CA TYR A 29 1.49 1.74 -30.65
C TYR A 29 0.39 1.96 -29.60
N ALA A 30 -0.88 1.87 -30.00
CA ALA A 30 -2.00 1.99 -29.07
C ALA A 30 -1.99 0.85 -28.04
N ASN A 31 -1.72 -0.38 -28.48
CA ASN A 31 -1.65 -1.54 -27.59
C ASN A 31 -0.43 -1.49 -26.67
N GLU A 32 0.76 -1.14 -27.17
CA GLU A 32 1.98 -1.01 -26.33
C GLU A 32 1.79 0.08 -25.24
N THR A 33 1.19 1.22 -25.58
CA THR A 33 0.93 2.30 -24.61
C THR A 33 -0.08 1.88 -23.53
N LEU A 34 -1.11 1.12 -23.91
CA LEU A 34 -2.10 0.58 -22.97
C LEU A 34 -1.49 -0.50 -22.06
N GLU A 35 -0.55 -1.28 -22.58
CA GLU A 35 0.12 -2.35 -21.84
C GLU A 35 1.14 -1.78 -20.84
N GLU A 36 1.92 -0.77 -21.22
CA GLU A 36 2.78 -0.01 -20.29
C GLU A 36 1.97 0.67 -19.18
N GLY A 37 0.85 1.31 -19.52
CA GLY A 37 -0.03 1.95 -18.54
C GLY A 37 -0.62 0.97 -17.52
N LYS A 38 -1.06 -0.21 -17.98
CA LYS A 38 -1.55 -1.29 -17.10
C LYS A 38 -0.46 -1.82 -16.18
N THR A 39 0.77 -1.94 -16.68
CA THR A 39 1.90 -2.47 -15.89
C THR A 39 2.25 -1.54 -14.74
N HIS A 40 2.18 -0.22 -14.95
CA HIS A 40 2.44 0.76 -13.90
C HIS A 40 1.36 0.73 -12.80
N VAL A 41 0.07 0.66 -13.17
CA VAL A 41 -1.03 0.54 -12.20
C VAL A 41 -0.95 -0.77 -11.43
N ASN A 42 -0.68 -1.88 -12.12
CA ASN A 42 -0.56 -3.19 -11.48
C ASN A 42 0.60 -3.23 -10.47
N GLY A 43 1.73 -2.57 -10.76
CA GLY A 43 2.84 -2.46 -9.81
C GLY A 43 2.49 -1.68 -8.53
N TRP A 44 1.57 -0.71 -8.61
CA TRP A 44 1.10 0.04 -7.44
C TRP A 44 0.08 -0.77 -6.62
N VAL A 45 -0.84 -1.45 -7.29
CA VAL A 45 -1.80 -2.34 -6.64
C VAL A 45 -1.09 -3.48 -5.91
N GLN A 46 -0.07 -4.07 -6.53
CA GLN A 46 0.73 -5.12 -5.90
C GLN A 46 1.46 -4.63 -4.64
N LYS A 47 2.08 -3.43 -4.69
CA LYS A 47 2.71 -2.83 -3.50
C LYS A 47 1.71 -2.51 -2.40
N TYR A 48 0.51 -2.04 -2.77
CA TYR A 48 -0.56 -1.78 -1.81
C TYR A 48 -1.03 -3.08 -1.13
N GLN A 49 -1.30 -4.12 -1.91
CA GLN A 49 -1.68 -5.43 -1.39
C GLN A 49 -0.58 -6.07 -0.52
N GLU A 50 0.68 -5.93 -0.92
CA GLU A 50 1.81 -6.43 -0.13
C GLU A 50 1.92 -5.70 1.22
N LEU A 51 1.72 -4.38 1.22
CA LEU A 51 1.70 -3.57 2.44
C LEU A 51 0.52 -3.94 3.33
N GLU A 52 -0.68 -4.13 2.77
CA GLU A 52 -1.84 -4.62 3.52
C GLU A 52 -1.59 -5.99 4.16
N ASN A 53 -0.98 -6.92 3.43
CA ASN A 53 -0.68 -8.26 3.93
C ASN A 53 0.38 -8.21 5.04
N GLN A 54 1.41 -7.38 4.90
CA GLN A 54 2.44 -7.17 5.93
C GLN A 54 1.82 -6.57 7.19
N VAL A 55 1.03 -5.50 7.05
CA VAL A 55 0.34 -4.85 8.15
C VAL A 55 -0.65 -5.80 8.84
N THR A 56 -1.44 -6.56 8.08
CA THR A 56 -2.41 -7.51 8.63
C THR A 56 -1.74 -8.67 9.35
N THR A 57 -0.64 -9.20 8.80
CA THR A 57 0.14 -10.26 9.44
C THR A 57 0.78 -9.76 10.74
N GLU A 58 1.35 -8.56 10.73
CA GLU A 58 1.91 -7.94 11.93
C GLU A 58 0.85 -7.65 12.98
N ILE A 59 -0.29 -7.07 12.60
CA ILE A 59 -1.42 -6.80 13.49
C ILE A 59 -1.93 -8.12 14.10
N ASN A 60 -2.16 -9.15 13.30
CA ASN A 60 -2.62 -10.45 13.80
C ASN A 60 -1.59 -11.16 14.70
N SER A 61 -0.30 -10.88 14.50
CA SER A 61 0.76 -11.39 15.38
C SER A 61 0.96 -10.55 16.65
N THR A 62 0.55 -9.28 16.63
CA THR A 62 0.70 -8.30 17.72
C THR A 62 -0.52 -8.29 18.63
N ILE A 63 -1.71 -8.55 18.07
CA ILE A 63 -2.95 -8.72 18.82
C ILE A 63 -2.86 -10.03 19.59
N ASP A 64 -2.76 -9.92 20.91
CA ASP A 64 -2.87 -11.06 21.78
C ASP A 64 -4.34 -11.54 21.79
N LYS A 65 -4.57 -12.83 21.52
CA LYS A 65 -5.93 -13.41 21.42
C LYS A 65 -6.70 -13.37 22.74
N ASP A 66 -6.00 -13.09 23.82
CA ASP A 66 -6.53 -13.00 25.18
C ASP A 66 -7.04 -11.59 25.56
N GLU A 67 -6.94 -10.59 24.68
CA GLU A 67 -7.51 -9.24 24.89
C GLU A 67 -8.75 -9.01 24.01
N GLU A 68 -9.85 -8.55 24.61
CA GLU A 68 -11.01 -8.05 23.86
C GLU A 68 -10.67 -6.69 23.22
N ILE A 69 -10.15 -6.73 21.99
CA ILE A 69 -9.76 -5.54 21.22
C ILE A 69 -10.97 -4.67 20.87
N PHE A 70 -12.08 -5.31 20.50
CA PHE A 70 -13.40 -4.69 20.44
C PHE A 70 -14.05 -4.92 21.81
N PRO A 71 -14.46 -3.91 22.60
CA PRO A 71 -14.72 -2.49 22.31
C PRO A 71 -13.59 -1.52 22.68
N ASN A 72 -12.49 -1.99 23.26
CA ASN A 72 -11.46 -1.16 23.87
C ASN A 72 -10.78 -0.18 22.89
N VAL A 73 -10.54 -0.60 21.64
CA VAL A 73 -10.04 0.31 20.58
C VAL A 73 -10.99 1.48 20.31
N VAL A 74 -12.30 1.24 20.40
CA VAL A 74 -13.30 2.29 20.23
C VAL A 74 -13.20 3.28 21.39
N TYR A 75 -13.02 2.81 22.63
CA TYR A 75 -12.85 3.68 23.79
C TYR A 75 -11.55 4.50 23.74
N VAL A 76 -10.46 3.93 23.22
CA VAL A 76 -9.24 4.68 22.91
C VAL A 76 -9.53 5.77 21.88
N GLY A 77 -10.28 5.46 20.83
CA GLY A 77 -10.74 6.44 19.85
C GLY A 77 -11.58 7.55 20.48
N VAL A 78 -12.50 7.22 21.38
CA VAL A 78 -13.31 8.19 22.14
C VAL A 78 -12.43 9.06 23.02
N ALA A 79 -11.43 8.50 23.69
CA ALA A 79 -10.48 9.27 24.50
C ALA A 79 -9.65 10.26 23.67
N ALA A 80 -9.21 9.85 22.47
CA ALA A 80 -8.54 10.73 21.52
C ALA A 80 -9.45 11.90 21.12
N LEU A 81 -10.69 11.60 20.73
CA LEU A 81 -11.70 12.60 20.37
C LEU A 81 -12.00 13.54 21.55
N ALA A 82 -12.12 13.01 22.76
CA ALA A 82 -12.29 13.81 23.97
C ALA A 82 -11.11 14.77 24.17
N GLY A 83 -9.87 14.34 23.91
CA GLY A 83 -8.70 15.22 23.92
C GLY A 83 -8.79 16.35 22.90
N THR A 84 -9.28 16.07 21.69
CA THR A 84 -9.50 17.13 20.69
C THR A 84 -10.54 18.16 21.14
N ILE A 85 -11.58 17.72 21.86
CA ILE A 85 -12.65 18.58 22.39
C ILE A 85 -12.11 19.42 23.56
N ILE A 86 -11.33 18.83 24.46
CA ILE A 86 -10.70 19.53 25.59
C ILE A 86 -9.79 20.65 25.07
N ALA A 87 -9.03 20.38 24.01
CA ALA A 87 -8.16 21.37 23.39
C ALA A 87 -8.82 22.20 22.28
N ARG A 88 -10.17 22.22 22.19
CA ARG A 88 -10.88 22.89 21.08
C ARG A 88 -10.51 24.35 20.85
N ASN A 89 -10.18 25.07 21.92
CA ASN A 89 -9.88 26.51 21.91
C ASN A 89 -8.38 26.79 22.08
N ARG A 90 -7.53 25.84 21.70
CA ARG A 90 -6.08 25.94 21.81
C ARG A 90 -5.45 25.78 20.44
N ASN A 91 -4.17 26.14 20.34
CA ASN A 91 -3.39 26.00 19.13
C ASN A 91 -3.38 24.54 18.65
N ILE A 92 -3.27 24.32 17.33
CA ILE A 92 -3.31 23.01 16.68
C ILE A 92 -2.30 22.03 17.29
N VAL A 93 -1.12 22.53 17.66
CA VAL A 93 -0.07 21.74 18.33
C VAL A 93 -0.59 21.16 19.66
N LEU A 94 -1.20 21.98 20.51
CA LEU A 94 -1.71 21.52 21.79
C LEU A 94 -2.90 20.57 21.62
N ARG A 95 -3.70 20.77 20.57
CA ARG A 95 -4.78 19.86 20.19
C ARG A 95 -4.27 18.47 19.81
N PHE A 96 -3.23 18.39 19.00
CA PHE A 96 -2.60 17.11 18.67
C PHE A 96 -1.97 16.46 19.90
N LEU A 97 -1.21 17.22 20.69
CA LEU A 97 -0.56 16.69 21.89
C LEU A 97 -1.58 16.13 22.87
N THR A 98 -2.61 16.89 23.24
CA THR A 98 -3.64 16.43 24.18
C THR A 98 -4.43 15.23 23.67
N SER A 99 -4.79 15.21 22.38
CA SER A 99 -5.45 14.07 21.74
C SER A 99 -4.56 12.81 21.77
N THR A 100 -3.29 12.95 21.40
CA THR A 100 -2.35 11.82 21.36
C THR A 100 -2.02 11.33 22.77
N THR A 101 -1.80 12.22 23.74
CA THR A 101 -1.55 11.83 25.14
C THR A 101 -2.73 11.07 25.73
N LEU A 102 -3.97 11.51 25.48
CA LEU A 102 -5.15 10.79 25.96
C LEU A 102 -5.36 9.45 25.23
N ALA A 103 -5.09 9.39 23.92
CA ALA A 103 -5.09 8.14 23.18
C ALA A 103 -4.07 7.14 23.76
N VAL A 104 -2.83 7.56 23.97
CA VAL A 104 -1.76 6.71 24.52
C VAL A 104 -2.07 6.27 25.95
N GLY A 105 -2.56 7.18 26.80
CA GLY A 105 -2.97 6.85 28.16
C GLY A 105 -4.13 5.84 28.19
N ALA A 106 -5.13 6.02 27.33
CA ALA A 106 -6.24 5.09 27.21
C ALA A 106 -5.79 3.72 26.68
N SER A 107 -4.88 3.68 25.70
CA SER A 107 -4.32 2.43 25.18
C SER A 107 -3.54 1.67 26.25
N TYR A 108 -2.72 2.36 27.05
CA TYR A 108 -1.99 1.73 28.15
C TYR A 108 -2.93 1.14 29.21
N TYR A 109 -4.05 1.82 29.48
CA TYR A 109 -5.02 1.37 30.49
C TYR A 109 -5.94 0.24 29.99
N LEU A 110 -6.45 0.36 28.76
CA LEU A 110 -7.46 -0.55 28.21
C LEU A 110 -6.86 -1.71 27.38
N LEU A 111 -5.65 -1.54 26.86
CA LEU A 111 -4.95 -2.49 25.98
C LEU A 111 -3.47 -2.64 26.39
N PRO A 112 -3.19 -3.08 27.63
CA PRO A 112 -1.82 -3.11 28.17
C PRO A 112 -0.90 -4.06 27.40
N LYS A 113 -1.36 -5.26 27.01
CA LYS A 113 -0.52 -6.22 26.28
C LYS A 113 -0.32 -5.78 24.84
N THR A 114 -1.37 -5.30 24.17
CA THR A 114 -1.24 -4.73 22.82
C THR A 114 -0.27 -3.54 22.80
N THR A 115 -0.35 -2.66 23.79
CA THR A 115 0.57 -1.51 23.93
C THR A 115 2.02 -1.98 24.14
N HIS A 116 2.24 -3.02 24.95
CA HIS A 116 3.57 -3.61 25.14
C HIS A 116 4.12 -4.25 23.87
N ASN A 117 3.30 -5.00 23.13
CA ASN A 117 3.72 -5.64 21.88
C ASN A 117 4.10 -4.59 20.82
N VAL A 118 3.34 -3.50 20.71
CA VAL A 118 3.68 -2.37 19.84
C VAL A 118 4.99 -1.72 20.26
N ALA A 119 5.24 -1.54 21.56
CA ALA A 119 6.51 -0.99 22.04
C ALA A 119 7.72 -1.88 21.65
N VAL A 120 7.57 -3.19 21.77
CA VAL A 120 8.60 -4.17 21.35
C VAL A 120 8.82 -4.13 19.83
N GLN A 121 7.75 -3.95 19.04
CA GLN A 121 7.84 -3.77 17.59
C GLN A 121 8.58 -2.47 17.23
N LEU A 122 8.32 -1.40 17.97
CA LEU A 122 8.98 -0.10 17.80
C LEU A 122 10.48 -0.22 18.11
N GLU A 123 10.85 -0.94 19.16
CA GLU A 123 12.25 -1.22 19.48
C GLU A 123 12.96 -2.02 18.37
N LYS A 124 12.28 -3.00 17.77
CA LYS A 124 12.80 -3.73 16.60
C LYS A 124 13.00 -2.82 15.39
N LEU A 125 12.08 -1.87 15.16
CA LEU A 125 12.19 -0.89 14.10
C LEU A 125 13.36 0.07 14.35
N GLU A 126 13.54 0.52 15.59
CA GLU A 126 14.68 1.38 15.98
C GLU A 126 16.02 0.70 15.76
N ARG A 127 16.13 -0.61 16.04
CA ARG A 127 17.34 -1.39 15.74
C ARG A 127 17.63 -1.48 14.24
N ARG A 128 16.61 -1.37 13.39
CA ARG A 128 16.74 -1.35 11.93
C ARG A 128 17.18 0.03 11.40
N TYR A 129 16.94 1.10 12.16
CA TYR A 129 17.28 2.47 11.82
C TYR A 129 18.18 3.09 12.92
N PRO A 130 19.51 2.91 12.85
CA PRO A 130 20.43 3.32 13.92
C PRO A 130 20.41 4.82 14.23
N GLN A 131 19.97 5.65 13.29
CA GLN A 131 19.75 7.09 13.48
C GLN A 131 18.66 7.42 14.51
N LEU A 132 17.62 6.58 14.64
CA LEU A 132 16.57 6.74 15.64
C LEU A 132 17.02 6.22 17.01
N GLN A 133 17.79 5.13 17.02
CA GLN A 133 18.36 4.56 18.24
C GLN A 133 19.32 5.55 18.94
N ALA A 134 20.15 6.26 18.17
CA ALA A 134 21.03 7.29 18.71
C ALA A 134 20.26 8.49 19.30
N ALA A 135 19.09 8.82 18.73
CA ALA A 135 18.21 9.87 19.24
C ALA A 135 17.49 9.45 20.53
N HIS A 136 17.09 8.18 20.67
CA HIS A 136 16.53 7.67 21.92
C HIS A 136 17.58 7.55 23.03
N GLN A 137 18.82 7.18 22.71
CA GLN A 137 19.91 7.11 23.70
C GLN A 137 20.39 8.48 24.19
N SER A 138 20.16 9.57 23.43
CA SER A 138 20.56 10.91 23.85
C SER A 138 19.53 11.62 24.72
N VAL A 139 18.28 11.12 24.76
CA VAL A 139 17.18 11.68 25.54
C VAL A 139 16.98 10.96 26.89
N ASN A 140 17.56 9.77 27.06
CA ASN A 140 17.51 8.95 28.28
C ASN A 140 18.79 9.12 29.11
#